data_AF-A0A7S3NLY3-F1
#
_entry.id   AF-A0A7S3NLY3-F1
#
_cell.length_a   1.000
_cell.length_b   1.000
_cell.length_c   1.000
_cell.angle_alpha   90.00
_cell.angle_beta   90.00
_cell.angle_gamma   90.00
#
_symmetry.space_group_name_H-M   'P 1'
#
loop_
_entity.id
_entity.type
_entity.pdbx_description
1 polymer ?
#
loop_
_entity_poly.entity_id
_entity_poly.type
_entity_poly.pdbx_seq_one_letter_code
_entity_poly.pdbx_strand_id
1 'polypeptide(L)'
;MKIKKAVVLSFFSPSVLLRKGVRNECSRRQVVDELLELEKERNILRKRLTRNEEKQRMLVLGLEEDSRPDTFWNEARERGIWLVGLLTAQSVSSIVLEANEQIISEHPTIIFFLTMLVGAGGNAGNQAAVRVVRNLAVAPDETKIQLELRREIRMALILSFVVSLVGILRVLATPAASLPEAIAITSALFVIVSSSILLGASLPFLLQSLNAGPANAATSIQVIMDILGVFLTCLISTFLLTLLSPTFESAFAYT
;
A
#
# COMPACT_ATOMS: atom_id res chain seq x y z
N MET A 1 21.37 -41.75 16.32
CA MET A 1 22.38 -41.88 15.25
C MET A 1 21.82 -42.00 13.81
N LYS A 2 20.50 -42.10 13.59
CA LYS A 2 19.89 -42.20 12.25
C LYS A 2 19.66 -40.84 11.55
N ILE A 3 19.45 -39.76 12.31
CA ILE A 3 19.15 -38.41 11.78
C ILE A 3 20.38 -37.75 11.12
N LYS A 4 21.59 -37.95 11.66
CA LYS A 4 22.83 -37.40 11.07
C LYS A 4 23.20 -38.05 9.72
N LYS A 5 22.79 -39.29 9.45
CA LYS A 5 23.01 -39.96 8.15
C LYS A 5 22.09 -39.42 7.05
N ALA A 6 20.86 -39.03 7.39
CA ALA A 6 19.89 -38.50 6.44
C ALA A 6 20.29 -37.12 5.89
N VAL A 7 20.89 -36.26 6.72
CA VAL A 7 21.38 -34.92 6.33
C VAL A 7 22.64 -34.99 5.44
N VAL A 8 23.48 -36.02 5.61
CA VAL A 8 24.67 -36.21 4.76
C VAL A 8 24.29 -36.75 3.38
N LEU A 9 23.18 -37.49 3.27
CA LEU A 9 22.67 -38.01 2.00
C LEU A 9 21.83 -36.99 1.21
N SER A 10 21.32 -35.93 1.85
CA SER A 10 20.53 -34.88 1.16
C SER A 10 21.35 -33.97 0.23
N PHE A 11 22.69 -34.10 0.22
CA PHE A 11 23.59 -33.37 -0.69
C PHE A 11 24.04 -34.18 -1.91
N PHE A 12 23.75 -35.48 -1.96
CA PHE A 12 24.20 -36.33 -3.07
C PHE A 12 23.09 -36.55 -4.09
N SER A 13 23.36 -36.11 -5.33
CA SER A 13 22.49 -36.37 -6.48
C SER A 13 22.36 -37.89 -6.72
N PRO A 14 21.18 -38.42 -7.09
CA PRO A 14 20.95 -39.86 -7.29
C PRO A 14 21.96 -40.55 -8.23
N SER A 15 22.50 -39.78 -9.19
CA SER A 15 23.53 -40.21 -10.13
C SER A 15 24.87 -40.56 -9.49
N VAL A 16 25.19 -40.07 -8.29
CA VAL A 16 26.46 -40.32 -7.60
C VAL A 16 26.42 -41.60 -6.77
N LEU A 17 25.26 -42.00 -6.25
CA LEU A 17 25.08 -43.27 -5.53
C LEU A 17 25.11 -44.48 -6.47
N LEU A 18 24.69 -44.31 -7.73
CA LEU A 18 24.76 -45.35 -8.77
C LEU A 18 26.19 -45.66 -9.28
N ARG A 19 27.18 -44.80 -9.01
CA ARG A 19 28.59 -45.01 -9.40
C ARG A 19 29.39 -45.89 -8.42
N LYS A 20 28.90 -46.12 -7.20
CA LYS A 20 29.53 -47.08 -6.27
C LYS A 20 28.96 -48.47 -6.56
N GLY A 21 29.77 -49.30 -7.23
CA GLY A 21 29.37 -50.58 -7.83
C GLY A 21 28.51 -51.49 -6.96
N VAL A 22 27.21 -51.55 -7.27
CA VAL A 22 26.29 -52.60 -6.83
C VAL A 22 26.25 -53.65 -7.95
N ARG A 23 26.71 -54.87 -7.64
CA ARG A 23 27.01 -55.94 -8.62
C ARG A 23 25.82 -56.86 -8.96
N ASN A 24 24.68 -56.73 -8.27
CA ASN A 24 23.45 -57.52 -8.48
C ASN A 24 22.25 -56.65 -8.86
N GLU A 25 21.46 -57.05 -9.87
CA GLU A 25 20.25 -56.33 -10.31
C GLU A 25 19.19 -56.19 -9.21
N CYS A 26 19.05 -57.20 -8.34
CA CYS A 26 18.10 -57.19 -7.21
C CYS A 26 18.42 -56.07 -6.20
N SER A 27 19.70 -55.90 -5.83
CA SER A 27 20.14 -54.81 -4.95
C SER A 27 20.06 -53.44 -5.61
N ARG A 28 20.21 -53.35 -6.94
CA ARG A 28 20.04 -52.10 -7.67
C ARG A 28 18.57 -51.65 -7.70
N ARG A 29 17.61 -52.59 -7.80
CA ARG A 29 16.17 -52.31 -7.69
C ARG A 29 15.78 -51.81 -6.29
N GLN A 30 16.26 -52.46 -5.22
CA GLN A 30 16.00 -52.00 -3.85
C GLN A 30 16.48 -50.56 -3.60
N VAL A 31 17.66 -50.19 -4.10
CA VAL A 31 18.18 -48.82 -3.96
C VAL A 31 17.34 -47.81 -4.74
N VAL A 32 16.85 -48.18 -5.93
CA VAL A 32 15.96 -47.31 -6.73
C VAL A 32 14.60 -47.13 -6.05
N ASP A 33 14.03 -48.19 -5.47
CA ASP A 33 12.75 -48.13 -4.75
C ASP A 33 12.86 -47.26 -3.49
N GLU A 34 13.97 -47.38 -2.74
CA GLU A 34 14.24 -46.53 -1.57
C GLU A 34 14.44 -45.05 -1.94
N LEU A 35 15.11 -44.77 -3.06
CA LEU A 35 15.23 -43.41 -3.60
C LEU A 35 13.88 -42.84 -4.06
N LEU A 36 13.02 -43.66 -4.66
CA LEU A 36 11.68 -43.26 -5.09
C LEU A 36 10.80 -42.90 -3.88
N GLU A 37 10.85 -43.68 -2.80
CA GLU A 37 10.13 -43.38 -1.55
C GLU A 37 10.65 -42.11 -0.89
N LEU A 38 11.96 -41.91 -0.81
CA LEU A 38 12.55 -40.67 -0.31
C LEU A 38 12.14 -39.45 -1.15
N GLU A 39 12.02 -39.60 -2.46
CA GLU A 39 11.55 -38.54 -3.35
C GLU A 39 10.05 -38.22 -3.13
N LYS A 40 9.21 -39.24 -2.92
CA LYS A 40 7.81 -39.06 -2.52
C LYS A 40 7.70 -38.33 -1.18
N GLU A 41 8.44 -38.75 -0.16
CA GLU A 41 8.45 -38.11 1.16
C GLU A 41 8.90 -36.66 1.08
N ARG A 42 9.98 -36.38 0.32
CA ARG A 42 10.46 -35.01 0.06
C ARG A 42 9.37 -34.17 -0.61
N ASN A 43 8.65 -34.73 -1.58
CA ASN A 43 7.57 -34.03 -2.28
C ASN A 43 6.36 -33.76 -1.36
N ILE A 44 6.00 -34.70 -0.49
CA ILE A 44 4.95 -34.51 0.53
C ILE A 44 5.36 -33.44 1.52
N LEU A 45 6.59 -33.47 2.01
CA LEU A 45 7.10 -32.49 2.97
C LEU A 45 7.15 -31.09 2.36
N ARG A 46 7.60 -30.96 1.11
CA ARG A 46 7.54 -29.69 0.37
C ARG A 46 6.11 -29.15 0.26
N LYS A 47 5.14 -29.99 -0.11
CA LYS A 47 3.72 -29.59 -0.18
C LYS A 47 3.17 -29.12 1.18
N ARG A 48 3.61 -29.71 2.28
CA ARG A 48 3.20 -29.28 3.63
C ARG A 48 3.83 -27.96 4.03
N LEU A 49 5.11 -27.76 3.72
CA LEU A 49 5.81 -26.50 3.97
C LEU A 49 5.14 -25.36 3.19
N THR A 50 4.88 -25.54 1.89
CA THR A 50 4.19 -24.52 1.09
C THR A 50 2.79 -24.22 1.61
N ARG A 51 2.02 -25.24 2.00
CA ARG A 51 0.68 -25.05 2.59
C ARG A 51 0.74 -24.27 3.90
N ASN A 52 1.73 -24.56 4.76
CA ASN A 52 1.89 -23.85 6.03
C ASN A 52 2.29 -22.39 5.79
N GLU A 53 3.18 -22.13 4.84
CA GLU A 53 3.54 -20.76 4.43
C GLU A 53 2.34 -20.02 3.84
N GLU A 54 1.52 -20.66 3.00
CA GLU A 54 0.28 -20.09 2.47
C GLU A 54 -0.73 -19.77 3.57
N LYS A 55 -0.97 -20.68 4.51
CA LYS A 55 -1.86 -20.43 5.66
C LYS A 55 -1.36 -19.27 6.52
N GLN A 56 -0.05 -19.23 6.79
CA GLN A 56 0.54 -18.14 7.55
C GLN A 56 0.41 -16.80 6.80
N ARG A 57 0.55 -16.80 5.47
CA ARG A 57 0.31 -15.60 4.63
C ARG A 57 -1.14 -15.14 4.68
N MET A 58 -2.10 -16.05 4.54
CA MET A 58 -3.53 -15.70 4.59
C MET A 58 -3.90 -15.09 5.95
N LEU A 59 -3.40 -15.69 7.03
CA LEU A 59 -3.58 -15.15 8.40
C LEU A 59 -3.00 -13.75 8.55
N VAL A 60 -1.77 -13.50 8.06
CA VAL A 60 -1.15 -12.17 8.13
C VAL A 60 -1.92 -11.15 7.30
N LEU A 61 -2.45 -11.53 6.14
CA LEU A 61 -3.23 -10.64 5.29
C LEU A 61 -4.65 -10.38 5.83
N GLY A 62 -5.09 -11.10 6.86
CA GLY A 62 -6.45 -11.04 7.37
C GLY A 62 -7.48 -11.52 6.36
N LEU A 63 -7.08 -12.39 5.44
CA LEU A 63 -7.99 -13.09 4.54
C LEU A 63 -8.46 -14.33 5.30
N GLU A 64 -9.63 -14.26 5.95
CA GLU A 64 -10.25 -15.46 6.52
C GLU A 64 -10.58 -16.42 5.37
N GLU A 65 -10.15 -17.68 5.52
CA GLU A 65 -10.59 -18.78 4.67
C GLU A 65 -12.02 -19.15 5.11
N ASP A 66 -12.99 -18.24 4.96
CA ASP A 66 -14.39 -18.59 5.21
C ASP A 66 -14.79 -19.59 4.12
N SER A 67 -14.88 -20.84 4.54
CA SER A 67 -15.04 -22.01 3.67
C SER A 67 -16.50 -22.18 3.24
N ARG A 68 -17.38 -21.22 3.56
CA ARG A 68 -18.77 -21.19 3.15
C ARG A 68 -18.89 -20.36 1.87
N PRO A 69 -19.58 -20.86 0.83
CA PRO A 69 -19.98 -19.98 -0.26
C PRO A 69 -20.96 -18.97 0.32
N ASP A 70 -20.52 -17.72 0.49
CA ASP A 70 -21.42 -16.65 0.86
C ASP A 70 -22.54 -16.57 -0.19
N THR A 71 -23.79 -16.55 0.28
CA THR A 71 -24.89 -16.27 -0.63
C THR A 71 -24.68 -14.86 -1.17
N PHE A 72 -24.88 -14.64 -2.48
CA PHE A 72 -24.74 -13.32 -3.12
C PHE A 72 -25.30 -12.16 -2.28
N TRP A 73 -26.44 -12.37 -1.62
CA TRP A 73 -27.10 -11.39 -0.75
C TRP A 73 -26.36 -11.09 0.55
N ASN A 74 -25.66 -12.06 1.15
CA ASN A 74 -24.84 -11.84 2.34
C ASN A 74 -23.61 -10.99 1.98
N GLU A 75 -22.91 -11.36 0.91
CA GLU A 75 -21.77 -10.59 0.41
C GLU A 75 -22.19 -9.16 0.03
N ALA A 76 -23.32 -9.00 -0.67
CA ALA A 76 -23.86 -7.70 -1.01
C ALA A 76 -24.19 -6.86 0.24
N ARG A 77 -24.74 -7.48 1.29
CA ARG A 77 -25.05 -6.80 2.55
C ARG A 77 -23.79 -6.36 3.28
N GLU A 78 -22.77 -7.20 3.38
CA GLU A 78 -21.52 -6.87 4.06
C GLU A 78 -20.74 -5.77 3.35
N ARG A 79 -20.60 -5.89 2.01
CA ARG A 79 -20.03 -4.82 1.18
C ARG A 79 -20.87 -3.55 1.28
N GLY A 80 -22.20 -3.67 1.27
CA GLY A 80 -23.12 -2.54 1.40
C GLY A 80 -22.95 -1.77 2.70
N ILE A 81 -22.88 -2.47 3.84
CA ILE A 81 -22.65 -1.85 5.15
C ILE A 81 -21.29 -1.13 5.17
N TRP A 82 -20.24 -1.77 4.64
CA TRP A 82 -18.93 -1.16 4.55
C TRP A 82 -18.93 0.09 3.67
N LEU A 83 -19.48 0.02 2.46
CA LEU A 83 -19.57 1.14 1.53
C LEU A 83 -20.39 2.30 2.08
N VAL A 84 -21.52 2.03 2.76
CA VAL A 84 -22.32 3.07 3.42
C VAL A 84 -21.54 3.72 4.56
N GLY A 85 -20.79 2.94 5.34
CA GLY A 85 -19.90 3.46 6.37
C GLY A 85 -18.82 4.38 5.80
N LEU A 86 -18.15 3.94 4.72
CA LEU A 86 -17.14 4.74 4.01
C LEU A 86 -17.75 6.03 3.43
N LEU A 87 -18.93 5.96 2.81
CA LEU A 87 -19.63 7.12 2.27
C LEU A 87 -19.97 8.15 3.36
N THR A 88 -20.46 7.67 4.50
CA THR A 88 -20.80 8.53 5.65
C THR A 88 -19.54 9.20 6.20
N ALA A 89 -18.43 8.46 6.34
CA ALA A 89 -17.15 9.04 6.75
C ALA A 89 -16.66 10.08 5.74
N GLN A 90 -16.73 9.78 4.44
CA GLN A 90 -16.29 10.69 3.37
C GLN A 90 -17.09 12.00 3.35
N SER A 91 -18.38 11.98 3.73
CA SER A 91 -19.20 13.20 3.81
C SER A 91 -18.68 14.24 4.83
N VAL A 92 -17.82 13.86 5.77
CA VAL A 92 -17.18 14.81 6.71
C VAL A 92 -16.36 15.88 5.97
N SER A 93 -15.85 15.56 4.78
CA SER A 93 -15.12 16.53 3.95
C SER A 93 -15.95 17.76 3.57
N SER A 94 -17.29 17.67 3.50
CA SER A 94 -18.14 18.82 3.18
C SER A 94 -18.11 19.88 4.29
N ILE A 95 -18.03 19.46 5.56
CA ILE A 95 -17.94 20.35 6.72
C ILE A 95 -16.65 21.17 6.66
N VAL A 96 -15.56 20.55 6.17
CA VAL A 96 -14.28 21.23 5.99
C VAL A 96 -14.36 22.29 4.90
N LEU A 97 -15.06 22.00 3.79
CA LEU A 97 -15.29 22.97 2.72
C LEU A 97 -16.16 24.14 3.21
N GLU A 98 -17.25 23.85 3.93
CA GLU A 98 -18.14 24.87 4.50
C GLU A 98 -17.37 25.80 5.46
N ALA A 99 -16.49 25.25 6.31
CA ALA A 99 -15.64 26.04 7.19
C ALA A 99 -14.64 26.96 6.46
N ASN A 100 -14.38 26.73 5.17
CA ASN A 100 -13.46 27.51 4.33
C ASN A 100 -14.19 28.21 3.17
N GLU A 101 -15.50 28.46 3.30
CA GLU A 101 -16.36 29.06 2.26
C GLU A 101 -15.78 30.37 1.72
N GLN A 102 -15.24 31.24 2.60
CA GLN A 102 -14.69 32.52 2.20
C GLN A 102 -13.57 32.36 1.16
N ILE A 103 -12.55 31.54 1.44
CA ILE A 103 -11.43 31.31 0.52
C ILE A 103 -11.88 30.64 -0.76
N ILE A 104 -12.85 29.74 -0.66
CA ILE A 104 -13.44 29.08 -1.84
C ILE A 104 -14.15 30.08 -2.75
N SER A 105 -14.86 31.06 -2.16
CA SER A 105 -15.57 32.10 -2.92
C SER A 105 -14.61 33.06 -3.62
N GLU A 106 -13.47 33.37 -2.99
CA GLU A 106 -12.42 34.22 -3.54
C GLU A 106 -11.57 33.47 -4.59
N HIS A 107 -11.34 32.17 -4.39
CA HIS A 107 -10.46 31.32 -5.19
C HIS A 107 -11.14 30.01 -5.64
N PRO A 108 -12.15 30.07 -6.52
CA PRO A 108 -12.92 28.91 -6.94
C PRO A 108 -12.08 27.86 -7.68
N THR A 109 -10.94 28.28 -8.25
CA THR A 109 -9.98 27.40 -8.92
C THR A 109 -9.53 26.25 -8.03
N ILE A 110 -9.44 26.45 -6.70
CA ILE A 110 -9.04 25.41 -5.74
C ILE A 110 -9.98 24.19 -5.85
N ILE A 111 -11.29 24.40 -5.97
CA ILE A 111 -12.28 23.32 -6.06
C ILE A 111 -12.11 22.52 -7.35
N PHE A 112 -11.75 23.17 -8.46
CA PHE A 112 -11.53 22.48 -9.74
C PHE A 112 -10.40 21.46 -9.69
N PHE A 113 -9.47 21.61 -8.73
CA PHE A 113 -8.35 20.69 -8.54
C PHE A 113 -8.54 19.72 -7.36
N LEU A 114 -9.60 19.84 -6.54
CA LEU A 114 -9.80 18.96 -5.37
C LEU A 114 -9.82 17.48 -5.73
N THR A 115 -10.52 17.10 -6.79
CA THR A 115 -10.60 15.69 -7.24
C THR A 115 -9.23 15.17 -7.67
N MET A 116 -8.42 16.01 -8.31
CA MET A 116 -7.05 15.68 -8.69
C MET A 116 -6.17 15.50 -7.44
N LEU A 117 -6.26 16.41 -6.47
CA LEU A 117 -5.44 16.40 -5.25
C LEU A 117 -5.73 15.16 -4.41
N VAL A 118 -7.01 14.93 -4.11
CA VAL A 118 -7.49 13.78 -3.33
C VAL A 118 -7.20 12.47 -4.06
N GLY A 119 -7.45 12.41 -5.38
CA GLY A 119 -7.16 11.23 -6.19
C GLY A 119 -5.66 10.91 -6.24
N ALA A 120 -4.79 11.91 -6.38
CA ALA A 120 -3.34 11.71 -6.33
C ALA A 120 -2.89 11.20 -4.95
N GLY A 121 -3.44 11.75 -3.87
CA GLY A 121 -3.23 11.26 -2.51
C GLY A 121 -3.63 9.78 -2.39
N GLY A 122 -4.90 9.45 -2.59
CA GLY A 122 -5.40 8.08 -2.47
C GLY A 122 -4.60 7.06 -3.29
N ASN A 123 -4.26 7.39 -4.54
CA ASN A 123 -3.43 6.52 -5.39
C ASN A 123 -2.02 6.32 -4.84
N ALA A 124 -1.38 7.36 -4.31
CA ALA A 124 -0.03 7.27 -3.76
C ALA A 124 0.00 6.45 -2.46
N GLY A 125 -0.93 6.71 -1.53
CA GLY A 125 -1.05 5.95 -0.29
C GLY A 125 -1.42 4.48 -0.53
N ASN A 126 -2.30 4.19 -1.49
CA ASN A 126 -2.65 2.82 -1.86
C ASN A 126 -1.45 2.05 -2.41
N GLN A 127 -0.60 2.68 -3.22
CA GLN A 127 0.63 2.07 -3.70
C GLN A 127 1.60 1.73 -2.54
N ALA A 128 1.76 2.65 -1.58
CA ALA A 128 2.58 2.40 -0.39
C ALA A 128 2.01 1.27 0.47
N ALA A 129 0.69 1.25 0.68
CA ALA A 129 0.03 0.23 1.49
C ALA A 129 0.09 -1.16 0.88
N VAL A 130 -0.21 -1.30 -0.42
CA VAL A 130 -0.10 -2.59 -1.12
C VAL A 130 1.31 -3.15 -1.01
N ARG A 131 2.31 -2.29 -1.12
CA ARG A 131 3.72 -2.67 -0.96
C ARG A 131 4.04 -3.16 0.45
N VAL A 132 3.60 -2.43 1.48
CA VAL A 132 3.80 -2.82 2.88
C VAL A 132 3.05 -4.11 3.23
N VAL A 133 1.79 -4.24 2.82
CA VAL A 133 0.98 -5.45 3.01
C VAL A 133 1.65 -6.68 2.37
N ARG A 134 2.20 -6.51 1.15
CA ARG A 134 2.95 -7.58 0.49
C ARG A 134 4.21 -7.96 1.25
N ASN A 135 4.93 -6.99 1.80
CA ASN A 135 6.13 -7.25 2.59
C ASN A 135 5.81 -7.94 3.92
N LEU A 136 4.71 -7.55 4.58
CA LEU A 136 4.18 -8.22 5.77
C LEU A 136 3.93 -9.71 5.51
N ALA A 137 3.37 -10.07 4.35
CA ALA A 137 3.12 -11.45 3.99
C ALA A 137 4.40 -12.28 3.70
N VAL A 138 5.49 -11.63 3.27
CA VAL A 138 6.73 -12.32 2.86
C VAL A 138 7.78 -12.38 3.97
N ALA A 139 7.86 -11.37 4.84
CA ALA A 139 8.91 -11.27 5.84
C ALA A 139 8.43 -10.56 7.12
N PRO A 140 8.00 -11.30 8.16
CA PRO A 140 7.54 -10.73 9.44
C PRO A 140 8.70 -10.26 10.35
N ASP A 141 9.89 -10.02 9.81
CA ASP A 141 11.07 -9.61 10.58
C ASP A 141 11.02 -8.09 10.84
N GLU A 142 11.05 -7.70 12.12
CA GLU A 142 11.01 -6.30 12.57
C GLU A 142 12.08 -5.43 11.91
N THR A 143 13.28 -5.98 11.66
CA THR A 143 14.38 -5.22 11.04
C THR A 143 14.06 -4.84 9.59
N LYS A 144 13.38 -5.72 8.86
CA LYS A 144 12.96 -5.49 7.47
C LYS A 144 11.79 -4.51 7.41
N ILE A 145 10.89 -4.57 8.37
CA ILE A 145 9.78 -3.61 8.53
C ILE A 145 10.33 -2.19 8.73
N GLN A 146 11.30 -2.01 9.63
CA GLN A 146 11.92 -0.70 9.86
C GLN A 146 12.67 -0.18 8.61
N LEU A 147 13.37 -1.06 7.89
CA LEU A 147 14.06 -0.69 6.66
C LEU A 147 13.06 -0.23 5.58
N GLU A 148 11.90 -0.88 5.50
CA GLU A 148 10.85 -0.52 4.54
C GLU A 148 10.20 0.83 4.89
N LEU A 149 9.90 1.09 6.17
CA LEU A 149 9.38 2.40 6.58
C LEU A 149 10.36 3.54 6.24
N ARG A 150 11.67 3.33 6.47
CA ARG A 150 12.71 4.30 6.08
C ARG A 150 12.82 4.50 4.57
N ARG A 151 12.50 3.46 3.79
CA ARG A 151 12.40 3.56 2.34
C ARG A 151 11.19 4.41 1.95
N GLU A 152 10.03 4.18 2.53
CA GLU A 152 8.80 4.92 2.21
C GLU A 152 8.91 6.41 2.56
N ILE A 153 9.64 6.79 3.61
CA ILE A 153 9.95 8.20 3.89
C ILE A 153 10.71 8.86 2.73
N ARG A 154 11.67 8.15 2.12
CA ARG A 154 12.41 8.66 0.96
C ARG A 154 11.54 8.70 -0.30
N MET A 155 10.69 7.68 -0.50
CA MET A 155 9.74 7.66 -1.61
C MET A 155 8.73 8.80 -1.49
N ALA A 156 8.27 9.12 -0.27
CA ALA A 156 7.36 10.21 0.00
C ALA A 156 7.90 11.54 -0.56
N LEU A 157 9.15 11.87 -0.25
CA LEU A 157 9.79 13.11 -0.72
C LEU A 157 10.01 13.14 -2.24
N ILE A 158 10.48 12.04 -2.83
CA ILE A 158 10.78 11.99 -4.27
C ILE A 158 9.48 12.06 -5.09
N LEU A 159 8.49 11.25 -4.73
CA LEU A 159 7.23 11.18 -5.48
C LEU A 159 6.39 12.43 -5.30
N SER A 160 6.33 13.01 -4.10
CA SER A 160 5.61 14.27 -3.90
C SER A 160 6.23 15.41 -4.70
N PHE A 161 7.56 15.49 -4.77
CA PHE A 161 8.24 16.49 -5.60
C PHE A 161 7.90 16.33 -7.09
N VAL A 162 8.02 15.10 -7.63
CA VAL A 162 7.74 14.83 -9.05
C VAL A 162 6.27 15.11 -9.38
N VAL A 163 5.35 14.63 -8.55
CA VAL A 163 3.91 14.81 -8.78
C VAL A 163 3.52 16.29 -8.67
N SER A 164 4.09 17.05 -7.73
CA SER A 164 3.87 18.50 -7.64
C SER A 164 4.46 19.27 -8.81
N LEU A 165 5.63 18.87 -9.32
CA LEU A 165 6.23 19.48 -10.50
C LEU A 165 5.40 19.26 -11.77
N VAL A 166 4.80 18.08 -11.93
CA VAL A 166 3.83 17.87 -13.01
C VAL A 166 2.53 18.63 -12.74
N GLY A 167 2.12 18.69 -11.46
CA GLY A 167 0.95 19.42 -11.00
C GLY A 167 1.00 20.90 -11.36
N ILE A 168 2.14 21.58 -11.18
CA ILE A 168 2.24 23.01 -11.48
C ILE A 168 2.08 23.30 -12.97
N LEU A 169 2.64 22.45 -13.83
CA LEU A 169 2.44 22.56 -15.28
C LEU A 169 0.96 22.37 -15.63
N ARG A 170 0.28 21.42 -14.98
CA ARG A 170 -1.16 21.21 -15.17
C ARG A 170 -1.93 22.48 -14.75
N VAL A 171 -1.67 23.01 -13.55
CA VAL A 171 -2.44 24.16 -13.02
C VAL A 171 -2.24 25.39 -13.88
N LEU A 172 -0.99 25.69 -14.29
CA LEU A 172 -0.69 26.81 -15.18
C LEU A 172 -1.27 26.66 -16.59
N ALA A 173 -1.57 25.43 -17.04
CA ALA A 173 -2.28 25.20 -18.28
C ALA A 173 -3.80 25.51 -18.19
N THR A 174 -4.35 25.77 -16.99
CA THR A 174 -5.72 26.25 -16.81
C THR A 174 -5.76 27.77 -16.93
N PRO A 175 -6.48 28.35 -17.91
CA PRO A 175 -6.57 29.81 -18.08
C PRO A 175 -7.15 30.56 -16.88
N ALA A 176 -7.98 29.89 -16.07
CA ALA A 176 -8.61 30.46 -14.88
C ALA A 176 -7.70 30.49 -13.64
N ALA A 177 -6.52 29.86 -13.68
CA ALA A 177 -5.64 29.77 -12.53
C ALA A 177 -4.60 30.89 -12.51
N SER A 178 -4.57 31.66 -11.43
CA SER A 178 -3.52 32.65 -11.17
C SER A 178 -2.23 31.98 -10.67
N LEU A 179 -1.09 32.67 -10.79
CA LEU A 179 0.19 32.16 -10.29
C LEU A 179 0.19 31.88 -8.76
N PRO A 180 -0.40 32.73 -7.89
CA PRO A 180 -0.53 32.42 -6.47
C PRO A 180 -1.34 31.14 -6.21
N GLU A 181 -2.44 30.94 -6.93
CA GLU A 181 -3.25 29.72 -6.83
C GLU A 181 -2.48 28.49 -7.30
N ALA A 182 -1.69 28.61 -8.38
CA ALA A 182 -0.84 27.52 -8.85
C ALA A 182 0.17 27.09 -7.80
N ILE A 183 0.82 28.05 -7.12
CA ILE A 183 1.76 27.77 -6.02
C ILE A 183 1.03 27.13 -4.83
N ALA A 184 -0.13 27.67 -4.45
CA ALA A 184 -0.94 27.15 -3.34
C ALA A 184 -1.38 25.70 -3.57
N ILE A 185 -2.00 25.43 -4.72
CA ILE A 185 -2.53 24.10 -5.08
C ILE A 185 -1.40 23.06 -5.17
N THR A 186 -0.24 23.42 -5.72
CA THR A 186 0.87 22.48 -5.92
C THR A 186 1.67 22.22 -4.65
N SER A 187 1.73 23.21 -3.75
CA SER A 187 2.23 23.04 -2.39
C SER A 187 1.30 22.13 -1.58
N ALA A 188 -0.02 22.31 -1.72
CA ALA A 188 -0.99 21.39 -1.12
C ALA A 188 -0.81 19.97 -1.65
N LEU A 189 -0.67 19.79 -2.97
CA LEU A 189 -0.41 18.49 -3.59
C LEU A 189 0.84 17.81 -3.01
N PHE A 190 1.91 18.58 -2.76
CA PHE A 190 3.16 18.04 -2.20
C PHE A 190 2.91 17.45 -0.81
N VAL A 191 2.23 18.20 0.05
CA VAL A 191 1.94 17.78 1.44
C VAL A 191 0.94 16.62 1.45
N ILE A 192 -0.07 16.63 0.58
CA ILE A 192 -1.06 15.55 0.46
C ILE A 192 -0.40 14.24 0.05
N VAL A 193 0.41 14.24 -1.01
CA VAL A 193 1.09 13.03 -1.50
C VAL A 193 2.11 12.53 -0.48
N SER A 194 2.88 13.43 0.13
CA SER A 194 3.85 13.06 1.18
C SER A 194 3.14 12.40 2.37
N SER A 195 2.09 13.04 2.89
CA SER A 195 1.30 12.52 4.01
C SER A 195 0.64 11.19 3.66
N SER A 196 0.13 11.06 2.42
CA SER A 196 -0.53 9.85 1.96
C SER A 196 0.41 8.65 1.91
N ILE A 197 1.64 8.82 1.41
CA ILE A 197 2.63 7.74 1.36
C ILE A 197 3.00 7.29 2.78
N LEU A 198 3.19 8.23 3.70
CA LEU A 198 3.50 7.92 5.11
C LEU A 198 2.32 7.20 5.80
N LEU A 199 1.10 7.65 5.59
CA LEU A 199 -0.11 7.00 6.09
C LEU A 199 -0.29 5.61 5.46
N GLY A 200 -0.11 5.47 4.15
CA GLY A 200 -0.18 4.19 3.46
C GLY A 200 0.88 3.20 3.93
N ALA A 201 2.07 3.68 4.28
CA ALA A 201 3.13 2.84 4.83
C ALA A 201 2.87 2.39 6.28
N SER A 202 2.17 3.21 7.08
CA SER A 202 1.94 2.95 8.51
C SER A 202 0.62 2.24 8.82
N LEU A 203 -0.43 2.51 8.05
CA LEU A 203 -1.78 2.01 8.31
C LEU A 203 -1.89 0.47 8.35
N PRO A 204 -1.23 -0.31 7.46
CA PRO A 204 -1.29 -1.77 7.53
C PRO A 204 -0.80 -2.33 8.87
N PHE A 205 0.23 -1.73 9.47
CA PHE A 205 0.73 -2.13 10.80
C PHE A 205 -0.26 -1.78 11.91
N LEU A 206 -0.91 -0.61 11.81
CA LEU A 206 -1.95 -0.22 12.76
C LEU A 206 -3.14 -1.17 12.70
N LEU A 207 -3.63 -1.52 11.50
CA LEU A 207 -4.71 -2.48 11.34
C LEU A 207 -4.34 -3.86 11.90
N GLN A 208 -3.13 -4.33 11.62
CA GLN A 208 -2.62 -5.58 12.20
C GLN A 208 -2.64 -5.54 13.73
N SER A 209 -2.24 -4.43 14.35
CA SER A 209 -2.25 -4.27 15.81
C SER A 209 -3.67 -4.25 16.41
N LEU A 210 -4.67 -3.84 15.62
CA LEU A 210 -6.08 -3.80 16.00
C LEU A 210 -6.82 -5.11 15.67
N ASN A 211 -6.12 -6.14 15.20
CA ASN A 211 -6.71 -7.37 14.64
C ASN A 211 -7.69 -7.10 13.48
N ALA A 212 -7.58 -5.95 12.82
CA ALA A 212 -8.27 -5.66 11.59
C ALA A 212 -7.41 -6.15 10.41
N GLY A 213 -8.02 -6.85 9.44
CA GLY A 213 -7.28 -7.39 8.32
C GLY A 213 -6.55 -6.29 7.52
N PRO A 214 -5.21 -6.36 7.34
CA PRO A 214 -4.46 -5.34 6.62
C PRO A 214 -4.84 -5.25 5.12
N ALA A 215 -5.58 -6.22 4.59
CA ALA A 215 -6.21 -6.15 3.27
C ALA A 215 -7.14 -4.93 3.09
N ASN A 216 -7.75 -4.43 4.17
CA ASN A 216 -8.66 -3.29 4.13
C ASN A 216 -7.94 -1.92 4.09
N ALA A 217 -6.60 -1.92 4.21
CA ALA A 217 -5.81 -0.69 4.26
C ALA A 217 -6.06 0.22 3.05
N ALA A 218 -6.15 -0.34 1.83
CA ALA A 218 -6.34 0.46 0.61
C ALA A 218 -7.66 1.24 0.61
N THR A 219 -8.78 0.59 0.95
CA THR A 219 -10.07 1.27 1.02
C THR A 219 -10.13 2.30 2.14
N SER A 220 -9.49 2.02 3.27
CA SER A 220 -9.42 2.97 4.39
C SER A 220 -8.55 4.19 4.08
N ILE A 221 -7.44 4.01 3.35
CA ILE A 221 -6.56 5.11 2.93
C ILE A 221 -7.33 6.06 2.02
N GLN A 222 -8.10 5.54 1.06
CA GLN A 222 -8.87 6.41 0.17
C GLN A 222 -9.78 7.37 0.96
N VAL A 223 -10.58 6.85 1.89
CA VAL A 223 -11.49 7.69 2.70
C VAL A 223 -10.73 8.66 3.60
N ILE A 224 -9.64 8.22 4.22
CA ILE A 224 -8.78 9.11 5.02
C ILE A 224 -8.25 10.24 4.14
N MET A 225 -7.81 9.94 2.91
CA MET A 225 -7.29 10.93 1.98
C MET A 225 -8.36 11.84 1.38
N ASP A 226 -9.62 11.40 1.29
CA ASP A 226 -10.72 12.26 0.87
C ASP A 226 -10.96 13.37 1.90
N ILE A 227 -10.90 13.05 3.20
CA ILE A 227 -11.08 14.04 4.28
C ILE A 227 -9.80 14.86 4.48
N LEU A 228 -8.66 14.19 4.64
CA LEU A 228 -7.37 14.83 4.90
C LEU A 228 -6.90 15.67 3.70
N GLY A 229 -7.15 15.20 2.48
CA GLY A 229 -6.79 15.92 1.26
C GLY A 229 -7.53 17.24 1.14
N VAL A 230 -8.84 17.25 1.39
CA VAL A 230 -9.65 18.49 1.43
C VAL A 230 -9.14 19.42 2.54
N PHE A 231 -8.93 18.90 3.75
CA PHE A 231 -8.42 19.68 4.88
C PHE A 231 -7.06 20.32 4.60
N LEU A 232 -6.09 19.55 4.11
CA LEU A 232 -4.76 20.06 3.78
C LEU A 232 -4.81 21.05 2.62
N THR A 233 -5.69 20.83 1.63
CA THR A 233 -5.87 21.78 0.52
C THR A 233 -6.34 23.12 1.03
N CYS A 234 -7.41 23.16 1.82
CA CYS A 234 -7.93 24.38 2.39
C CYS A 234 -6.89 25.06 3.29
N LEU A 235 -6.29 24.31 4.23
CA LEU A 235 -5.30 24.85 5.17
C LEU A 235 -4.11 25.51 4.47
N ILE A 236 -3.49 24.81 3.51
CA ILE A 236 -2.30 25.28 2.81
C ILE A 236 -2.65 26.43 1.86
N SER A 237 -3.80 26.34 1.19
CA SER A 237 -4.24 27.41 0.29
C SER A 237 -4.53 28.69 1.05
N THR A 238 -5.28 28.61 2.16
CA THR A 238 -5.54 29.77 3.04
C THR A 238 -4.23 30.39 3.53
N PHE A 239 -3.30 29.56 4.02
CA PHE A 239 -2.02 30.05 4.53
C PHE A 239 -1.19 30.76 3.45
N LEU A 240 -1.04 30.14 2.27
CA LEU A 240 -0.21 30.69 1.20
C LEU A 240 -0.88 31.90 0.54
N LEU A 241 -2.16 31.85 0.22
CA LEU A 241 -2.83 32.96 -0.45
C LEU A 241 -2.88 34.22 0.42
N THR A 242 -3.03 34.06 1.75
CA THR A 242 -2.91 35.16 2.71
C THR A 242 -1.49 35.74 2.77
N LEU A 243 -0.46 34.88 2.66
CA LEU A 243 0.94 35.32 2.66
C LEU A 243 1.34 36.00 1.35
N LEU A 244 0.83 35.51 0.22
CA LEU A 244 1.19 35.96 -1.13
C LEU A 244 0.41 37.20 -1.58
N SER A 245 -0.81 37.43 -1.10
CA SER A 245 -1.63 38.60 -1.47
C SER A 245 -0.95 39.97 -1.30
N PRO A 246 -0.28 40.32 -0.18
CA PRO A 246 0.39 41.62 -0.04
C PRO A 246 1.65 41.76 -0.93
N THR A 247 2.29 40.64 -1.27
CA THR A 247 3.52 40.64 -2.09
C THR A 247 3.25 40.83 -3.57
N PHE A 248 2.09 40.36 -4.07
CA PHE A 248 1.73 40.51 -5.48
C PHE A 248 1.09 41.87 -5.78
N GLU A 249 0.28 42.43 -4.88
CA GLU A 249 -0.21 43.81 -5.04
C GLU A 249 0.95 44.81 -5.16
N SER A 250 1.98 44.64 -4.34
CA SER A 250 3.19 45.48 -4.41
C SER A 250 4.07 45.20 -5.62
N ALA A 251 4.16 43.96 -6.10
CA ALA A 251 4.95 43.63 -7.30
C ALA A 251 4.33 44.15 -8.60
N PHE A 252 3.00 44.23 -8.68
CA PHE A 252 2.29 44.74 -9.86
C PHE A 252 1.94 46.24 -9.78
N ALA A 253 1.97 46.87 -8.60
CA ALA A 253 1.76 48.32 -8.47
C ALA A 253 2.91 49.18 -9.04
N TYR A 254 4.05 48.57 -9.42
CA TYR A 254 5.22 49.26 -9.99
C TYR A 254 5.50 48.92 -11.46
N THR A 255 4.57 48.28 -12.16
CA THR A 255 4.61 48.03 -13.62
C THR A 255 3.40 48.63 -14.29
#